data_AF-A0AAJ1YF74-F1
#
_entry.id   AF-A0AAJ1YF74-F1
#
_cell.length_a   1.000
_cell.length_b   1.000
_cell.length_c   1.000
_cell.angle_alpha   90.00
_cell.angle_beta   90.00
_cell.angle_gamma   90.00
#
_symmetry.space_group_name_H-M   'P 1'
#
loop_
_entity.id
_entity.type
_entity.pdbx_description
1 polymer ?
#
loop_
_entity_poly.entity_id
_entity_poly.type
_entity_poly.pdbx_seq_one_letter_code
_entity_poly.pdbx_strand_id
1 'polypeptide(L)'
;MKKKFSPSQILFHWVVFILIVLAYATMELKGIAPKGSSAREWIKTLHYTFGLSVMLLMLLRIILKVMHKDPEITPTPPHWQIALSKAVHGILYLMFISLPLLGVLSLYYGRVEWSFFSYAMPVSNDQSSDMQHTLKDIHEFIANTGYFIIGLHAFAAIFHHYIMRDNTLIRMIPWKK
;
A
#
# COMPACT_ATOMS: atom_id res chain seq x y z
N MET A 1 -24.76 16.49 -7.43
CA MET A 1 -23.32 16.14 -7.43
C MET A 1 -23.06 15.06 -6.40
N LYS A 2 -22.19 14.07 -6.68
CA LYS A 2 -21.86 13.03 -5.69
C LYS A 2 -21.08 13.64 -4.54
N LYS A 3 -21.58 13.48 -3.32
CA LYS A 3 -20.96 14.02 -2.11
C LYS A 3 -19.84 13.14 -1.55
N LYS A 4 -19.65 11.92 -2.05
CA LYS A 4 -18.67 10.92 -1.55
C LYS A 4 -18.16 10.04 -2.69
N PHE A 5 -17.07 9.33 -2.43
CA PHE A 5 -16.58 8.26 -3.31
C PHE A 5 -17.58 7.10 -3.37
N SER A 6 -17.48 6.25 -4.40
CA SER A 6 -18.33 5.06 -4.46
C SER A 6 -18.04 4.12 -3.27
N PRO A 7 -19.00 3.30 -2.82
CA PRO A 7 -18.78 2.36 -1.72
C PRO A 7 -17.59 1.42 -1.96
N SER A 8 -17.37 0.98 -3.20
CA SER A 8 -16.23 0.14 -3.57
C SER A 8 -14.89 0.86 -3.44
N GLN A 9 -14.81 2.13 -3.84
CA GLN A 9 -13.60 2.95 -3.66
C GLN A 9 -13.26 3.15 -2.17
N ILE A 10 -14.28 3.41 -1.35
CA ILE A 10 -14.13 3.56 0.11
C ILE A 10 -13.66 2.23 0.72
N LEU A 11 -14.33 1.12 0.40
CA LEU A 11 -13.97 -0.19 0.91
C LEU A 11 -12.52 -0.54 0.59
N PHE A 12 -12.12 -0.45 -0.68
CA PHE A 12 -10.75 -0.81 -1.06
C PHE A 12 -9.70 0.15 -0.53
N HIS A 13 -10.02 1.43 -0.31
CA HIS A 13 -9.11 2.33 0.40
C HIS A 13 -8.79 1.82 1.80
N TRP A 14 -9.82 1.49 2.59
CA TRP A 14 -9.63 1.06 3.98
C TRP A 14 -9.07 -0.37 4.10
N VAL A 15 -9.47 -1.28 3.22
CA VAL A 15 -8.88 -2.63 3.17
C VAL A 15 -7.40 -2.55 2.84
N VAL A 16 -7.00 -1.74 1.84
CA VAL A 16 -5.59 -1.52 1.52
C VAL A 16 -4.84 -0.92 2.70
N PHE A 17 -5.40 0.08 3.39
CA PHE A 17 -4.79 0.65 4.59
C PHE A 17 -4.54 -0.41 5.67
N ILE A 18 -5.53 -1.25 5.98
CA ILE A 18 -5.39 -2.33 6.97
C ILE A 18 -4.30 -3.32 6.53
N LEU A 19 -4.31 -3.76 5.27
CA LEU A 19 -3.30 -4.69 4.76
C LEU A 19 -1.89 -4.10 4.78
N ILE A 20 -1.73 -2.81 4.49
CA ILE A 20 -0.46 -2.10 4.62
C ILE A 20 0.01 -2.12 6.07
N VAL A 21 -0.86 -1.77 7.03
CA VAL A 21 -0.52 -1.80 8.46
C VAL A 21 -0.09 -3.20 8.88
N LEU A 22 -0.82 -4.24 8.47
CA LEU A 22 -0.48 -5.63 8.77
C LEU A 22 0.85 -6.05 8.12
N ALA A 23 1.12 -5.63 6.88
CA ALA A 23 2.36 -5.93 6.18
C ALA A 23 3.59 -5.28 6.84
N TYR A 24 3.47 -4.04 7.32
CA TYR A 24 4.54 -3.41 8.13
C TYR A 24 4.68 -4.11 9.48
N ALA A 25 3.57 -4.35 10.19
CA ALA A 25 3.58 -4.97 11.51
C ALA A 25 4.25 -6.34 11.51
N THR A 26 4.03 -7.19 10.49
CA THR A 26 4.71 -8.49 10.39
C THR A 26 6.23 -8.35 10.32
N MET A 27 6.74 -7.34 9.61
CA MET A 27 8.19 -7.15 9.47
C MET A 27 8.84 -6.49 10.69
N GLU A 28 8.16 -5.53 11.32
CA GLU A 28 8.59 -4.91 12.58
C GLU A 28 8.61 -5.93 13.72
N LEU A 29 7.60 -6.81 13.78
CA LEU A 29 7.44 -7.80 14.85
C LEU A 29 8.19 -9.11 14.58
N LYS A 30 8.79 -9.32 13.40
CA LYS A 30 9.50 -10.58 13.07
C LYS A 30 10.63 -10.91 14.05
N GLY A 31 11.19 -9.89 14.71
CA GLY A 31 12.27 -10.04 15.69
C GLY A 31 11.87 -10.83 16.94
N ILE A 32 10.58 -10.89 17.25
CA ILE A 32 10.03 -11.64 18.39
C ILE A 32 10.17 -13.16 18.17
N ALA A 33 10.16 -13.60 16.91
CA ALA A 33 10.33 -15.00 16.57
C ALA A 33 11.81 -15.36 16.32
N PRO A 34 12.34 -16.44 16.93
CA PRO A 34 13.71 -16.89 16.71
C PRO A 34 14.03 -17.12 15.24
N LYS A 35 15.27 -16.83 14.83
CA LYS A 35 15.75 -17.14 13.46
C LYS A 35 15.63 -18.64 13.19
N GLY A 36 15.11 -19.00 12.01
CA GLY A 36 14.88 -20.40 11.61
C GLY A 36 13.63 -21.05 12.22
N SER A 37 12.88 -20.38 13.09
CA SER A 37 11.63 -20.94 13.63
C SER A 37 10.49 -20.93 12.60
N SER A 38 9.59 -21.91 12.69
CA SER A 38 8.35 -21.95 11.90
C SER A 38 7.49 -20.71 12.11
N ALA A 39 7.46 -20.16 13.32
CA ALA A 39 6.77 -18.91 13.62
C ALA A 39 7.33 -17.73 12.80
N ARG A 40 8.65 -17.63 12.66
CA ARG A 40 9.28 -16.57 11.86
C ARG A 40 8.99 -16.73 10.37
N GLU A 41 9.02 -17.96 9.87
CA GLU A 41 8.63 -18.26 8.49
C GLU A 41 7.17 -17.89 8.22
N TRP A 42 6.27 -18.22 9.15
CA TRP A 42 4.86 -17.85 9.04
C TRP A 42 4.64 -16.34 9.01
N ILE A 43 5.34 -15.58 9.86
CA ILE A 43 5.32 -14.10 9.85
C ILE A 43 5.77 -13.54 8.49
N LYS A 44 6.82 -14.10 7.89
CA LYS A 44 7.26 -13.72 6.54
C LYS A 44 6.21 -14.03 5.48
N THR A 45 5.60 -15.22 5.53
CA THR A 45 4.52 -15.59 4.60
C THR A 45 3.33 -14.64 4.70
N LEU A 46 2.96 -14.20 5.91
CA LEU A 46 1.95 -13.17 6.10
C LEU A 46 2.35 -11.84 5.45
N HIS A 47 3.60 -11.39 5.64
CA HIS A 47 4.11 -10.20 4.98
C HIS A 47 3.96 -10.29 3.45
N TYR A 48 4.39 -11.40 2.85
CA TYR A 48 4.30 -11.61 1.41
C TYR A 48 2.84 -11.60 0.93
N THR A 49 1.96 -12.28 1.68
CA THR A 49 0.53 -12.40 1.35
C THR A 49 -0.16 -11.04 1.41
N PHE A 50 0.07 -10.26 2.47
CA PHE A 50 -0.50 -8.92 2.59
C PHE A 50 0.07 -7.97 1.53
N GLY A 51 1.39 -8.01 1.30
CA GLY A 51 2.05 -7.20 0.27
C GLY A 51 1.50 -7.47 -1.12
N LEU A 52 1.43 -8.73 -1.55
CA LEU A 52 0.89 -9.06 -2.88
C LEU A 52 -0.61 -8.72 -2.98
N SER A 53 -1.38 -8.90 -1.90
CA SER A 53 -2.79 -8.49 -1.86
C SER A 53 -2.95 -6.97 -2.03
N VAL A 54 -2.09 -6.16 -1.40
CA VAL A 54 -2.07 -4.70 -1.59
C VAL A 54 -1.85 -4.36 -3.07
N MET A 55 -0.88 -4.97 -3.74
CA MET A 55 -0.63 -4.72 -5.16
C MET A 55 -1.87 -4.99 -6.01
N LEU A 56 -2.51 -6.15 -5.83
CA LEU A 56 -3.71 -6.54 -6.60
C LEU A 56 -4.87 -5.56 -6.34
N LEU A 57 -5.09 -5.18 -5.09
CA LEU A 57 -6.12 -4.20 -4.74
C LEU A 57 -5.79 -2.79 -5.25
N MET A 58 -4.52 -2.40 -5.31
CA MET A 58 -4.09 -1.12 -5.89
C MET A 58 -4.37 -1.08 -7.39
N LEU A 59 -4.14 -2.18 -8.12
CA LEU A 59 -4.53 -2.30 -9.53
C LEU A 59 -6.05 -2.17 -9.70
N LEU A 60 -6.85 -2.83 -8.85
CA LEU A 60 -8.31 -2.65 -8.84
C LEU A 60 -8.73 -1.22 -8.52
N ARG A 61 -8.02 -0.54 -7.60
CA ARG A 61 -8.27 0.87 -7.29
C ARG A 61 -7.97 1.79 -8.48
N ILE A 62 -7.00 1.47 -9.35
CA ILE A 62 -6.77 2.22 -10.60
C ILE A 62 -7.99 2.07 -11.52
N ILE A 63 -8.48 0.84 -11.68
CA ILE A 63 -9.67 0.58 -12.51
C ILE A 63 -10.87 1.39 -11.99
N LEU A 64 -11.15 1.32 -10.68
CA LEU A 64 -12.25 2.10 -10.08
C LEU A 64 -12.05 3.61 -10.19
N LYS A 65 -10.80 4.08 -10.11
CA LYS A 65 -10.45 5.49 -10.26
C LYS A 65 -10.72 6.02 -11.67
N VAL A 66 -10.56 5.18 -12.70
CA VAL A 66 -10.91 5.50 -14.09
C VAL A 66 -12.42 5.42 -14.31
N MET A 67 -13.10 4.42 -13.72
CA MET A 67 -14.54 4.20 -13.89
C MET A 67 -15.43 5.22 -13.15
N HIS A 68 -14.93 5.86 -12.10
CA HIS A 68 -15.72 6.76 -11.27
C HIS A 68 -15.13 8.17 -11.22
N LYS A 69 -15.98 9.18 -11.43
CA LYS A 69 -15.64 10.58 -11.17
C LYS A 69 -15.44 10.81 -9.68
N ASP A 70 -14.34 11.48 -9.31
CA ASP A 70 -14.11 11.90 -7.94
C ASP A 70 -15.19 12.89 -7.48
N PRO A 71 -15.67 12.77 -6.22
CA PRO A 71 -16.47 13.82 -5.62
C PRO A 71 -15.64 15.11 -5.51
N GLU A 72 -16.30 16.26 -5.49
CA GLU A 72 -15.64 17.56 -5.33
C GLU A 72 -15.28 17.82 -3.86
N ILE A 73 -14.20 18.58 -3.64
CA ILE A 73 -13.84 19.07 -2.29
C ILE A 73 -14.60 20.37 -2.08
N THR A 74 -15.21 20.53 -0.90
CA THR A 74 -15.97 21.72 -0.53
C THR A 74 -15.56 22.18 0.86
N PRO A 75 -15.16 23.47 1.03
CA PRO A 75 -14.97 24.48 -0.03
C PRO A 75 -13.86 24.12 -1.02
N THR A 76 -13.89 24.70 -2.22
CA THR A 76 -12.93 24.38 -3.29
C THR A 76 -11.50 24.77 -2.86
N PRO A 77 -10.55 23.83 -2.81
CA PRO A 77 -9.17 24.13 -2.46
C PRO A 77 -8.46 24.97 -3.54
N PRO A 78 -7.42 25.73 -3.19
CA PRO A 78 -6.57 26.39 -4.17
C PRO A 78 -5.90 25.36 -5.09
N HIS A 79 -5.62 25.75 -6.33
CA HIS A 79 -5.11 24.83 -7.36
C HIS A 79 -3.81 24.10 -6.99
N TRP A 80 -2.94 24.75 -6.21
CA TRP A 80 -1.69 24.13 -5.75
C TRP A 80 -1.93 22.93 -4.81
N GLN A 81 -2.95 22.97 -3.95
CA GLN A 81 -3.33 21.83 -3.11
C GLN A 81 -3.89 20.69 -3.94
N ILE A 82 -4.69 21.01 -4.97
CA ILE A 82 -5.23 20.02 -5.89
C ILE A 82 -4.09 19.33 -6.65
N ALA A 83 -3.13 20.10 -7.18
CA ALA A 83 -1.96 19.56 -7.88
C ALA A 83 -1.11 18.68 -6.95
N LEU A 84 -0.81 19.15 -5.75
CA LEU A 84 -0.03 18.40 -4.76
C LEU A 84 -0.75 17.11 -4.34
N SER A 85 -2.07 17.15 -4.13
CA SER A 85 -2.84 15.94 -3.79
C SER A 85 -2.78 14.89 -4.90
N LYS A 86 -2.84 15.31 -6.17
CA LYS A 86 -2.69 14.41 -7.32
C LYS A 86 -1.29 13.80 -7.38
N ALA A 87 -0.25 14.60 -7.11
CA ALA A 87 1.13 14.13 -7.07
C ALA A 87 1.34 13.08 -5.95
N VAL A 88 0.90 13.39 -4.72
CA VAL A 88 1.00 12.45 -3.58
C VAL A 88 0.23 11.17 -3.87
N HIS A 89 -0.99 11.26 -4.43
CA HIS A 89 -1.71 10.07 -4.86
C HIS A 89 -0.93 9.27 -5.90
N GLY A 90 -0.42 9.92 -6.95
CA GLY A 90 0.41 9.24 -7.97
C GLY A 90 1.61 8.51 -7.37
N ILE A 91 2.32 9.15 -6.45
CA ILE A 91 3.44 8.54 -5.72
C ILE A 91 2.98 7.34 -4.90
N LEU A 92 1.89 7.45 -4.13
CA LEU A 92 1.34 6.34 -3.34
C LEU A 92 0.90 5.17 -4.24
N TYR A 93 0.28 5.44 -5.39
CA TYR A 93 -0.09 4.41 -6.36
C TYR A 93 1.14 3.68 -6.90
N LEU A 94 2.14 4.43 -7.37
CA LEU A 94 3.38 3.86 -7.87
C LEU A 94 4.09 3.04 -6.80
N MET A 95 4.24 3.61 -5.60
CA MET A 95 4.91 3.01 -4.45
C MET A 95 4.27 1.68 -4.02
N PHE A 96 2.95 1.64 -3.82
CA PHE A 96 2.28 0.42 -3.34
C PHE A 96 2.04 -0.63 -4.42
N ILE A 97 2.34 -0.33 -5.67
CA ILE A 97 2.43 -1.32 -6.76
C ILE A 97 3.87 -1.82 -6.89
N SER A 98 4.85 -0.92 -6.88
CA SER A 98 6.26 -1.29 -7.05
C SER A 98 6.82 -2.02 -5.84
N LEU A 99 6.43 -1.67 -4.62
CA LEU A 99 6.92 -2.33 -3.40
C LEU A 99 6.69 -3.85 -3.43
N PRO A 100 5.45 -4.36 -3.56
CA PRO A 100 5.24 -5.80 -3.58
C PRO A 100 5.88 -6.45 -4.81
N LEU A 101 5.90 -5.77 -5.96
CA LEU A 101 6.58 -6.28 -7.15
C LEU A 101 8.08 -6.50 -6.91
N LEU A 102 8.77 -5.53 -6.32
CA LEU A 102 10.18 -5.64 -5.95
C LEU A 102 10.42 -6.78 -4.95
N GLY A 103 9.53 -6.93 -3.97
CA GLY A 103 9.58 -8.02 -2.99
C GLY A 103 9.44 -9.39 -3.66
N VAL A 104 8.44 -9.56 -4.53
CA VAL A 104 8.21 -10.79 -5.31
C VAL A 104 9.41 -11.10 -6.20
N LEU A 105 9.95 -10.11 -6.91
CA LEU A 105 11.13 -10.31 -7.76
C LEU A 105 12.38 -10.67 -6.94
N SER A 106 12.56 -10.08 -5.75
CA SER A 106 13.66 -10.45 -4.85
C SER A 106 13.54 -11.92 -4.41
N LEU A 107 12.34 -12.38 -4.05
CA LEU A 107 12.08 -13.80 -3.73
C LEU A 107 12.32 -14.71 -4.96
N TYR A 108 11.87 -14.28 -6.14
CA TYR A 108 12.00 -15.01 -7.41
C TYR A 108 13.47 -15.27 -7.76
N TYR A 109 14.30 -14.22 -7.81
CA TYR A 109 15.74 -14.34 -8.15
C TYR A 109 16.57 -14.95 -7.02
N GLY A 110 16.11 -14.81 -5.77
CA GLY A 110 16.72 -15.42 -4.59
C GLY A 110 16.41 -16.90 -4.41
N ARG A 111 15.54 -17.48 -5.25
CA ARG A 111 15.01 -18.85 -5.12
C ARG A 111 14.44 -19.15 -3.73
N VAL A 112 13.81 -18.14 -3.12
CA VAL A 112 13.16 -18.30 -1.82
C VAL A 112 11.78 -18.89 -2.07
N GLU A 113 11.56 -20.13 -1.63
CA GLU A 113 10.25 -20.75 -1.72
C GLU A 113 9.25 -20.02 -0.81
N TRP A 114 8.09 -19.68 -1.38
CA TRP A 114 7.01 -19.02 -0.67
C TRP A 114 5.67 -19.33 -1.33
N SER A 115 4.59 -19.03 -0.62
CA SER A 115 3.23 -19.25 -1.09
C SER A 115 2.37 -18.01 -0.97
N PHE A 116 1.47 -17.82 -1.92
CA PHE A 116 0.39 -16.85 -1.84
C PHE A 116 -0.94 -17.59 -1.66
N PHE A 117 -1.60 -17.42 -0.51
CA PHE A 117 -2.80 -18.18 -0.14
C PHE A 117 -2.67 -19.70 -0.38
N SER A 118 -1.56 -20.28 0.10
CA SER A 118 -1.21 -21.70 -0.05
C SER A 118 -0.87 -22.18 -1.47
N TYR A 119 -0.90 -21.30 -2.48
CA TYR A 119 -0.38 -21.61 -3.80
C TYR A 119 1.12 -21.31 -3.86
N ALA A 120 1.93 -22.30 -4.20
CA ALA A 120 3.37 -22.11 -4.38
C ALA A 120 3.63 -21.13 -5.52
N MET A 121 4.46 -20.13 -5.24
CA MET A 121 4.83 -19.11 -6.22
C MET A 121 6.08 -19.53 -6.98
N PRO A 122 6.19 -19.21 -8.28
CA PRO A 122 7.34 -19.60 -9.08
C PRO A 122 8.60 -18.92 -8.56
N VAL A 123 9.73 -19.59 -8.77
CA VAL A 123 11.07 -19.07 -8.54
C VAL A 123 11.89 -19.21 -9.81
N SER A 124 12.96 -18.42 -9.93
CA SER A 124 13.88 -18.52 -11.06
C SER A 124 14.58 -19.88 -11.09
N ASN A 125 14.88 -20.37 -12.30
CA ASN A 125 15.81 -21.49 -12.47
C ASN A 125 17.24 -21.08 -12.14
N ASP A 126 17.60 -19.84 -12.53
CA ASP A 126 18.92 -19.27 -12.32
C ASP A 126 18.89 -18.33 -11.11
N GLN A 127 19.65 -18.67 -10.07
CA GLN A 127 19.78 -17.81 -8.90
C GLN A 127 20.66 -16.61 -9.22
N SER A 128 20.24 -15.42 -8.78
CA SER A 128 21.05 -14.20 -8.84
C SER A 128 21.01 -13.49 -7.50
N SER A 129 22.05 -13.69 -6.68
CA SER A 129 22.19 -13.04 -5.38
C SER A 129 22.29 -11.51 -5.52
N ASP A 130 23.05 -11.03 -6.51
CA ASP A 130 23.21 -9.59 -6.76
C ASP A 130 21.87 -8.92 -7.08
N MET A 131 21.06 -9.55 -7.92
CA MET A 131 19.72 -9.07 -8.24
C MET A 131 18.80 -9.13 -7.02
N GLN A 132 18.82 -10.23 -6.27
CA GLN A 132 18.05 -10.37 -5.04
C GLN A 132 18.36 -9.26 -4.04
N HIS A 133 19.65 -8.98 -3.80
CA HIS A 133 20.12 -7.95 -2.88
C HIS A 133 19.71 -6.56 -3.36
N THR A 134 19.96 -6.24 -4.63
CA THR A 134 19.58 -4.94 -5.22
C THR A 134 18.08 -4.68 -5.08
N LEU A 135 17.24 -5.64 -5.45
CA LEU A 135 15.78 -5.52 -5.37
C LEU A 135 15.31 -5.36 -3.92
N LYS A 136 15.93 -6.09 -3.00
CA LYS A 136 15.64 -6.01 -1.57
C LYS A 136 16.02 -4.65 -0.99
N ASP A 137 17.18 -4.11 -1.33
CA ASP A 137 17.64 -2.81 -0.85
C ASP A 137 16.72 -1.68 -1.35
N ILE A 138 16.32 -1.73 -2.63
CA ILE A 138 15.34 -0.80 -3.18
C ILE A 138 13.99 -0.96 -2.48
N HIS A 139 13.53 -2.19 -2.24
CA HIS A 139 12.29 -2.46 -1.51
C HIS A 139 12.34 -1.87 -0.10
N GLU A 140 13.41 -2.09 0.66
CA GLU A 140 13.59 -1.56 2.01
C GLU A 140 13.65 -0.02 2.01
N PHE A 141 14.36 0.58 1.06
CA PHE A 141 14.40 2.04 0.90
C PHE A 141 13.01 2.65 0.64
N ILE A 142 12.25 2.07 -0.30
CA ILE A 142 10.90 2.54 -0.63
C ILE A 142 9.95 2.29 0.55
N ALA A 143 10.07 1.18 1.26
CA ALA A 143 9.24 0.86 2.42
C ALA A 143 9.48 1.87 3.56
N ASN A 144 10.75 2.17 3.86
CA ASN A 144 11.10 3.18 4.85
C ASN A 144 10.58 4.57 4.46
N THR A 145 10.70 4.94 3.19
CA THR A 145 10.11 6.19 2.67
C THR A 145 8.59 6.19 2.78
N GLY A 146 7.95 5.02 2.61
CA GLY A 146 6.52 4.83 2.68
C GLY A 146 5.92 5.25 4.03
N TYR A 147 6.60 5.00 5.15
CA TYR A 147 6.14 5.49 6.46
C TYR A 147 5.91 7.00 6.47
N PHE A 148 6.84 7.77 5.91
CA PHE A 148 6.72 9.23 5.86
C PHE A 148 5.60 9.68 4.93
N ILE A 149 5.48 9.10 3.73
CA ILE A 149 4.46 9.52 2.76
C ILE A 149 3.05 9.15 3.24
N ILE A 150 2.86 7.96 3.83
CA ILE A 150 1.59 7.58 4.47
C ILE A 150 1.27 8.55 5.61
N GLY A 151 2.26 8.83 6.47
CA GLY A 151 2.10 9.77 7.58
C GLY A 151 1.66 11.17 7.12
N LEU A 152 2.33 11.71 6.11
CA LEU A 152 1.97 13.00 5.51
C LEU A 152 0.58 12.97 4.87
N HIS A 153 0.22 11.89 4.18
CA HIS A 153 -1.11 11.71 3.58
C HIS A 153 -2.21 11.70 4.65
N ALA A 154 -2.03 10.91 5.71
CA ALA A 154 -2.99 10.82 6.82
C ALA A 154 -3.07 12.15 7.59
N PHE A 155 -1.91 12.76 7.88
CA PHE A 155 -1.84 14.07 8.53
C PHE A 155 -2.58 15.13 7.72
N ALA A 156 -2.38 15.20 6.40
CA ALA A 156 -3.10 16.11 5.53
C ALA A 156 -4.62 15.88 5.61
N ALA A 157 -5.08 14.63 5.56
CA ALA A 157 -6.51 14.33 5.67
C ALA A 157 -7.11 14.77 7.01
N ILE A 158 -6.38 14.58 8.12
CA ILE A 158 -6.77 15.02 9.46
C ILE A 158 -6.76 16.56 9.55
N PHE A 159 -5.71 17.20 9.05
CA PHE A 159 -5.57 18.65 8.98
C PHE A 159 -6.72 19.29 8.20
N HIS A 160 -7.05 18.73 7.03
CA HIS A 160 -8.19 19.16 6.23
C HIS A 160 -9.51 18.98 6.99
N HIS A 161 -9.65 17.88 7.75
CA HIS A 161 -10.86 17.60 8.50
C HIS A 161 -11.08 18.55 9.70
N TYR A 162 -10.06 18.79 10.50
CA TYR A 162 -10.20 19.52 11.78
C TYR A 162 -9.85 21.01 11.68
N ILE A 163 -8.86 21.36 10.86
CA ILE A 163 -8.36 22.74 10.76
C ILE A 163 -9.02 23.45 9.57
N MET A 164 -8.92 22.90 8.36
CA MET A 164 -9.59 23.49 7.19
C MET A 164 -11.10 23.28 7.19
N ARG A 165 -11.59 22.31 7.98
CA ARG A 165 -13.01 21.98 8.15
C ARG A 165 -13.72 21.72 6.82
N ASP A 166 -13.01 21.12 5.86
CA ASP A 166 -13.58 20.74 4.59
C ASP A 166 -14.06 19.28 4.58
N ASN A 167 -14.66 18.86 3.47
CA ASN A 167 -15.19 17.50 3.33
C ASN A 167 -14.14 16.45 2.84
N THR A 168 -12.85 16.76 2.77
CA THR A 168 -11.81 15.90 2.18
C THR A 168 -11.85 14.48 2.74
N LEU A 169 -11.73 14.34 4.08
CA LEU A 169 -11.75 13.04 4.75
C LEU A 169 -13.17 12.43 4.77
N ILE A 170 -14.20 13.24 4.97
CA ILE A 170 -15.61 12.80 5.09
C ILE A 170 -16.04 12.00 3.85
N ARG A 171 -15.57 12.40 2.68
CA ARG A 171 -15.84 11.73 1.40
C ARG A 171 -15.33 10.29 1.33
N MET A 172 -14.36 9.93 2.17
CA MET A 172 -13.74 8.60 2.24
C MET A 172 -14.18 7.79 3.47
N ILE A 173 -14.97 8.35 4.40
CA ILE A 173 -15.44 7.59 5.59
C ILE A 173 -16.68 6.76 5.21
N PRO A 174 -16.77 5.46 5.53
CA PRO A 174 -17.92 4.62 5.16
C PRO A 174 -19.24 5.07 5.79
N TRP A 175 -19.24 5.39 7.07
CA TRP A 175 -20.46 5.58 7.90
C TRP A 175 -20.94 7.03 8.04
N LYS A 176 -20.15 8.01 7.58
CA LYS A 176 -20.50 9.44 7.72
C LYS A 176 -21.39 9.89 6.55
N LYS A 177 -22.57 10.46 6.83
CA LYS A 177 -23.45 11.05 5.81
C LYS A 177 -22.97 12.41 5.36
#